data_AF-A0A1I0NU90-F1
#
_entry.id   AF-A0A1I0NU90-F1
#
_cell.length_a   1.000
_cell.length_b   1.000
_cell.length_c   1.000
_cell.angle_alpha   90.00
_cell.angle_beta   90.00
_cell.angle_gamma   90.00
#
_symmetry.space_group_name_H-M   'P 1'
#
loop_
_entity.id
_entity.type
_entity.pdbx_description
1 polymer ?
#
loop_
_entity_poly.entity_id
_entity_poly.type
_entity_poly.pdbx_seq_one_letter_code
_entity_poly.pdbx_strand_id
1 'polypeptide(L)'
;MSNAEINTIREYLKQHGFSNVALIDDLVDHLATEIELIQADTGADFEEAFTSAKEKLLPETPHELEIDLKLLTTQKHNIMIKKIAFIGGYLSAICLTVSILFAILSFQNNYQVSIRRKVIKSQYLSSNIQEEATPETISDIYNTYHNETSLLKLQSLNQLGISQMLMVVSILIFSTTYLPYQFYSRYQRSELELLAS
;
A
#
# COMPACT_ATOMS: atom_id res chain seq x y z
N MET A 1 1.36 36.67 24.26
CA MET A 1 2.13 37.53 23.35
C MET A 1 1.23 38.38 22.44
N SER A 2 1.68 39.54 21.97
CA SER A 2 0.95 40.47 21.10
C SER A 2 1.22 40.23 19.60
N ASN A 3 0.30 40.67 18.73
CA ASN A 3 0.47 40.54 17.27
C ASN A 3 1.68 41.33 16.74
N ALA A 4 2.10 42.41 17.43
CA ALA A 4 3.28 43.17 17.05
C ALA A 4 4.57 42.38 17.31
N GLU A 5 4.67 41.74 18.47
CA GLU A 5 5.81 40.88 18.85
C GLU A 5 5.94 39.65 17.94
N ILE A 6 4.82 39.03 17.56
CA ILE A 6 4.79 37.92 16.58
C ILE A 6 5.35 38.36 15.22
N ASN A 7 5.00 39.58 14.77
CA ASN A 7 5.53 40.12 13.52
C ASN A 7 7.02 40.44 13.62
N THR A 8 7.51 40.92 14.77
CA THR A 8 8.94 41.14 15.01
C THR A 8 9.74 39.84 14.89
N ILE A 9 9.24 38.73 15.46
CA ILE A 9 9.89 37.41 15.34
C ILE A 9 9.90 36.95 13.87
N ARG A 10 8.77 37.10 13.17
CA ARG A 10 8.62 36.70 11.77
C ARG A 10 9.53 37.51 10.84
N GLU A 11 9.67 38.81 11.06
CA GLU A 11 10.58 39.68 10.30
C GLU A 11 12.04 39.34 10.57
N TYR A 12 12.40 39.07 11.83
CA TYR A 12 13.74 38.62 12.20
C TYR A 12 14.14 37.35 11.43
N LEU A 13 13.28 36.33 11.40
CA LEU A 13 13.54 35.09 10.67
C LEU A 13 13.69 35.34 9.15
N LYS A 14 12.83 36.17 8.55
CA LYS A 14 12.96 36.52 7.12
C LYS A 14 14.26 37.24 6.81
N GLN A 15 14.70 38.16 7.68
CA GLN A 15 15.96 38.89 7.51
C GLN A 15 17.19 37.98 7.64
N HIS A 16 17.08 36.89 8.42
CA HIS A 16 18.16 35.92 8.62
C HIS A 16 18.18 34.81 7.54
N GLY A 17 17.41 34.96 6.46
CA GLY A 17 17.53 34.10 5.28
C GLY A 17 16.60 32.89 5.24
N PHE A 18 15.68 32.75 6.20
CA PHE A 18 14.65 31.71 6.14
C PHE A 18 13.67 32.02 4.99
N SER A 19 13.54 31.09 4.05
CA SER A 19 12.73 31.26 2.83
C SER A 19 11.40 30.51 2.90
N ASN A 20 11.36 29.41 3.65
CA ASN A 20 10.23 28.51 3.75
C ASN A 20 9.17 29.04 4.74
N VAL A 21 7.99 29.40 4.23
CA VAL A 21 6.88 29.97 5.02
C VAL A 21 6.40 29.03 6.13
N ALA A 22 6.30 27.72 5.86
CA ALA A 22 5.86 26.75 6.87
C ALA A 22 6.88 26.62 8.01
N LEU A 23 8.17 26.65 7.67
CA LEU A 23 9.24 26.63 8.68
C LEU A 23 9.26 27.92 9.51
N ILE A 24 9.02 29.07 8.88
CA ILE A 24 8.91 30.35 9.58
C ILE A 24 7.76 30.31 10.57
N ASP A 25 6.58 29.82 10.16
CA ASP A 25 5.43 29.77 11.06
C ASP A 25 5.65 28.79 12.23
N ASP A 26 6.23 27.61 12.00
CA ASP A 26 6.60 26.65 13.06
C ASP A 26 7.65 27.25 14.04
N LEU A 27 8.66 27.95 13.51
CA LEU A 27 9.68 28.61 14.33
C LEU A 27 9.11 29.79 15.11
N VAL A 28 8.18 30.55 14.53
CA VAL A 28 7.48 31.64 15.22
C VAL A 28 6.69 31.08 16.40
N ASP A 29 5.96 29.98 16.22
CA ASP A 29 5.19 29.34 17.30
C ASP A 29 6.09 28.80 18.42
N HIS A 30 7.22 28.18 18.06
CA HIS A 30 8.17 27.68 19.05
C HIS A 30 8.89 28.80 19.80
N LEU A 31 9.35 29.85 19.10
CA LEU A 31 9.95 31.02 19.73
C LEU A 31 8.93 31.76 20.60
N ALA A 32 7.68 31.90 20.15
CA ALA A 32 6.61 32.50 20.92
C ALA A 32 6.39 31.79 22.25
N THR A 33 6.26 30.46 22.20
CA THR A 33 6.04 29.63 23.38
C THR A 33 7.20 29.75 24.37
N GLU A 34 8.43 29.74 23.87
CA GLU A 34 9.63 29.85 24.71
C GLU A 34 9.77 31.24 25.35
N ILE A 35 9.47 32.31 24.60
CA ILE A 35 9.45 33.68 25.13
C ILE A 35 8.40 33.80 26.24
N GLU A 36 7.20 33.27 26.04
CA GLU A 36 6.15 33.29 27.06
C GLU A 36 6.57 32.52 28.33
N LEU A 37 7.26 31.39 28.19
CA LEU A 37 7.82 30.64 29.32
C LEU A 37 8.89 31.46 30.08
N ILE A 38 9.83 32.08 29.36
CA ILE A 38 10.88 32.88 29.98
C ILE A 38 10.28 34.11 30.70
N GLN A 39 9.33 34.79 30.07
CA GLN A 39 8.61 35.92 30.67
C GLN A 39 7.85 35.50 31.94
N ALA A 40 7.23 34.32 31.93
CA ALA A 40 6.52 33.78 33.09
C ALA A 40 7.46 33.39 34.25
N ASP A 41 8.62 32.80 33.95
CA ASP A 41 9.56 32.28 34.96
C ASP A 41 10.47 33.36 35.55
N THR A 42 10.87 34.35 34.76
CA THR A 42 11.87 35.36 35.16
C THR A 42 11.32 36.78 35.27
N GLY A 43 10.13 37.05 34.73
CA GLY A 43 9.58 38.40 34.66
C GLY A 43 10.34 39.33 33.70
N ALA A 44 11.20 38.77 32.83
CA ALA A 44 11.99 39.52 31.85
C ALA A 44 11.10 40.22 30.81
N ASP A 45 11.59 41.34 30.26
CA ASP A 45 10.91 42.04 29.17
C ASP A 45 11.04 41.24 27.85
N PHE A 46 10.19 41.55 26.87
CA PHE A 46 10.14 40.84 25.59
C PHE A 46 11.50 40.80 24.89
N GLU A 47 12.29 41.89 24.87
CA GLU A 47 13.60 41.90 24.21
C GLU A 47 14.62 40.95 24.87
N GLU A 48 14.64 40.89 26.22
CA GLU A 48 15.52 39.99 26.96
C GLU A 48 15.09 38.54 26.75
N ALA A 49 13.80 38.25 26.91
CA ALA A 49 13.24 36.92 26.70
C ALA A 49 13.44 36.45 25.25
N PHE A 50 13.29 37.34 24.26
CA PHE A 50 13.55 37.03 22.86
C PHE A 50 15.03 36.76 22.59
N THR A 51 15.94 37.49 23.24
CA THR A 51 17.38 37.27 23.11
C THR A 51 17.79 35.91 23.67
N SER A 52 17.31 35.55 24.85
CA SER A 52 17.54 34.23 25.43
C SER A 52 16.87 33.10 24.64
N ALA A 53 15.67 33.31 24.09
CA ALA A 53 14.99 32.32 23.25
C ALA A 53 15.76 32.06 21.94
N LYS A 54 16.32 33.10 21.32
CA LYS A 54 17.17 32.97 20.12
C LYS A 54 18.40 32.11 20.39
N GLU A 55 19.15 32.40 21.45
CA GLU A 55 20.36 31.61 21.81
C GLU A 55 20.04 30.14 22.12
N LYS A 56 18.85 29.88 22.67
CA LYS A 56 18.43 28.53 23.05
C LYS A 56 17.89 27.71 21.87
N LEU A 57 17.13 28.32 20.97
CA LEU A 57 16.37 27.62 19.92
C LEU A 57 16.97 27.74 18.52
N LEU A 58 17.70 28.81 18.22
CA LEU A 58 18.26 29.03 16.88
C LEU A 58 19.73 28.60 16.85
N PRO A 59 20.13 27.73 15.91
CA PRO A 59 21.54 27.45 15.65
C PRO A 59 22.22 28.67 14.98
N GLU A 60 23.55 28.71 15.01
CA GLU A 60 24.36 29.83 14.46
C GLU A 60 24.11 30.10 12.96
N THR A 61 23.61 29.12 12.21
CA THR A 61 23.31 29.25 10.78
C THR A 61 21.91 28.76 10.39
N PRO A 62 20.98 29.69 10.05
CA PRO A 62 19.64 29.41 9.51
C PRO A 62 19.60 28.47 8.31
N HIS A 63 20.63 28.53 7.47
CA HIS A 63 20.72 27.76 6.24
C HIS A 63 20.89 26.26 6.48
N GLU A 64 21.62 25.88 7.52
CA GLU A 64 21.83 24.47 7.88
C GLU A 64 20.52 23.81 8.34
N LEU A 65 19.69 24.54 9.08
CA LEU A 65 18.38 24.07 9.54
C LEU A 65 17.43 23.76 8.37
N GLU A 66 17.38 24.63 7.35
CA GLU A 66 16.53 24.42 6.17
C GLU A 66 17.02 23.23 5.32
N ILE A 67 18.35 23.06 5.20
CA ILE A 67 18.95 21.92 4.51
C ILE A 67 18.64 20.60 5.23
N ASP A 68 18.82 20.56 6.55
CA ASP A 68 18.56 19.36 7.35
C ASP A 68 17.07 18.96 7.32
N LEU A 69 16.16 19.94 7.41
CA LEU A 69 14.72 19.67 7.27
C LEU A 69 14.35 19.13 5.89
N LYS A 70 14.94 19.69 4.83
CA LYS A 70 14.72 19.21 3.47
C LYS A 70 15.26 17.80 3.27
N LEU A 71 16.43 17.51 3.85
CA LEU A 71 17.06 16.20 3.83
C LEU A 71 16.22 15.17 4.59
N LEU A 72 15.77 15.49 5.80
CA LEU A 72 14.91 14.63 6.62
C LEU A 72 13.55 14.36 5.94
N THR A 73 12.95 15.38 5.35
CA THR A 73 11.67 15.25 4.63
C THR A 73 11.81 14.35 3.40
N THR A 74 12.90 14.53 2.64
CA THR A 74 13.23 13.71 1.47
C THR A 74 13.51 12.25 1.88
N GLN A 75 14.26 12.04 2.95
CA GLN A 75 14.54 10.71 3.50
C GLN A 75 13.25 10.02 3.97
N LYS A 76 12.36 10.73 4.66
CA LYS A 76 11.06 10.21 5.10
C LYS A 76 10.20 9.77 3.91
N HIS A 77 10.16 10.57 2.85
CA HIS A 77 9.44 10.22 1.62
C HIS A 77 10.04 8.98 0.93
N ASN A 78 11.38 8.91 0.83
CA ASN A 78 12.10 7.73 0.30
C ASN A 78 11.76 6.45 1.06
N ILE A 79 11.77 6.52 2.39
CA ILE A 79 11.44 5.38 3.25
C ILE A 79 9.97 4.98 3.05
N MET A 80 9.06 5.95 2.93
CA MET A 80 7.64 5.69 2.73
C MET A 80 7.36 4.99 1.39
N ILE A 81 7.92 5.44 0.28
CA ILE A 81 7.77 4.79 -1.03
C ILE A 81 8.29 3.35 -0.98
N LYS A 82 9.46 3.13 -0.38
CA LYS A 82 10.04 1.78 -0.20
C LYS A 82 9.11 0.86 0.60
N LYS A 83 8.52 1.36 1.69
CA LYS A 83 7.56 0.60 2.50
C LYS A 83 6.30 0.24 1.70
N ILE A 84 5.74 1.18 0.95
CA ILE A 84 4.56 0.93 0.11
C ILE A 84 4.86 -0.11 -0.96
N ALA A 85 6.01 -0.02 -1.63
CA ALA A 85 6.43 -1.00 -2.63
C ALA A 85 6.62 -2.40 -2.03
N PHE A 86 7.20 -2.48 -0.84
CA PHE A 86 7.38 -3.75 -0.13
C PHE A 86 6.04 -4.40 0.26
N ILE A 87 5.15 -3.63 0.90
CA ILE A 87 3.82 -4.10 1.31
C ILE A 87 2.98 -4.48 0.08
N GLY A 88 2.99 -3.66 -0.96
CA GLY A 88 2.30 -3.90 -2.22
C GLY A 88 2.80 -5.16 -2.93
N GLY A 89 4.11 -5.35 -3.00
CA GLY A 89 4.71 -6.57 -3.53
C GLY A 89 4.30 -7.82 -2.75
N TYR A 90 4.32 -7.76 -1.41
CA TYR A 90 3.90 -8.88 -0.57
C TYR A 90 2.42 -9.22 -0.72
N LEU A 91 1.56 -8.20 -0.73
CA LEU A 91 0.12 -8.37 -0.92
C LEU A 91 -0.20 -8.95 -2.31
N SER A 92 0.49 -8.47 -3.35
CA SER A 92 0.37 -9.03 -4.70
C SER A 92 0.76 -10.51 -4.74
N ALA A 93 1.88 -10.88 -4.12
CA ALA A 93 2.34 -12.27 -4.07
C ALA A 93 1.33 -13.20 -3.36
N ILE A 94 0.71 -12.73 -2.26
CA ILE A 94 -0.35 -13.47 -1.58
C ILE A 94 -1.56 -13.65 -2.50
N CYS A 95 -2.07 -12.57 -3.10
CA CYS A 95 -3.21 -12.65 -4.02
C CYS A 95 -2.94 -13.59 -5.19
N LEU A 96 -1.72 -13.55 -5.75
CA LEU A 96 -1.30 -14.43 -6.83
C LEU A 96 -1.26 -15.91 -6.39
N THR A 97 -0.72 -16.18 -5.19
CA THR A 97 -0.66 -17.54 -4.65
C THR A 97 -2.05 -18.12 -4.43
N VAL A 98 -2.95 -17.32 -3.84
CA VAL A 98 -4.35 -17.72 -3.63
C VAL A 98 -5.07 -17.90 -4.98
N SER A 99 -4.82 -17.03 -5.96
CA SER A 99 -5.34 -17.19 -7.32
C SER A 99 -4.93 -18.53 -7.95
N ILE A 100 -3.65 -18.89 -7.87
CA ILE A 100 -3.14 -20.16 -8.39
C ILE A 100 -3.79 -21.35 -7.68
N LEU A 101 -3.95 -21.28 -6.35
CA LEU A 101 -4.63 -22.31 -5.58
C LEU A 101 -6.07 -22.54 -6.09
N PHE A 102 -6.83 -21.47 -6.28
CA PHE A 102 -8.19 -21.56 -6.82
C PHE A 102 -8.23 -22.08 -8.26
N ALA A 103 -7.24 -21.75 -9.10
CA ALA A 103 -7.12 -22.31 -10.44
C ALA A 103 -6.93 -23.83 -10.39
N ILE A 104 -6.05 -24.32 -9.51
CA ILE A 104 -5.79 -25.74 -9.31
C ILE A 104 -7.05 -26.46 -8.81
N LEU A 105 -7.74 -25.90 -7.81
CA LEU A 105 -9.01 -26.47 -7.31
C LEU A 105 -10.07 -26.54 -8.40
N SER A 106 -10.21 -25.47 -9.20
CA SER A 106 -11.12 -25.45 -10.35
C SER A 106 -10.78 -26.55 -11.36
N PHE A 107 -9.49 -26.72 -11.67
CA PHE A 107 -9.02 -27.75 -12.59
C PHE A 107 -9.29 -29.17 -12.05
N GLN A 108 -9.01 -29.42 -10.77
CA GLN A 108 -9.31 -30.70 -10.11
C GLN A 108 -10.81 -31.03 -10.16
N ASN A 109 -11.68 -30.05 -9.88
CA ASN A 109 -13.12 -30.23 -9.95
C ASN A 109 -13.60 -30.50 -11.39
N ASN A 110 -13.07 -29.79 -12.39
CA ASN A 110 -13.35 -30.08 -13.80
C ASN A 110 -12.89 -31.49 -14.20
N TYR A 111 -11.73 -31.93 -13.71
CA TYR A 111 -11.22 -33.26 -13.96
C TYR A 111 -12.13 -34.34 -13.37
N GLN A 112 -12.60 -34.16 -12.13
CA GLN A 112 -13.58 -35.06 -11.49
C GLN A 112 -14.89 -35.17 -12.28
N VAL A 113 -15.42 -34.02 -12.77
CA VAL A 113 -16.59 -34.00 -13.65
C VAL A 113 -16.36 -34.84 -14.92
N SER A 114 -15.16 -34.77 -15.50
CA SER A 114 -14.81 -35.54 -16.71
C SER A 114 -14.75 -37.05 -16.45
N ILE A 115 -14.19 -37.47 -15.31
CA ILE A 115 -14.15 -38.88 -14.90
C ILE A 115 -15.57 -39.40 -14.67
N ARG A 116 -16.39 -38.67 -13.89
CA ARG A 116 -17.78 -39.04 -13.60
C ARG A 116 -18.59 -39.23 -14.88
N ARG A 117 -18.42 -38.34 -15.86
CA ARG A 117 -19.06 -38.47 -17.18
C ARG A 117 -18.66 -39.77 -17.90
N LYS A 118 -17.39 -40.17 -17.82
CA LYS A 118 -16.91 -41.43 -18.42
C LYS A 118 -17.50 -42.65 -17.70
N VAL A 119 -17.52 -42.63 -16.37
CA VAL A 119 -18.07 -43.74 -15.54
C VAL A 119 -19.55 -43.96 -15.83
N ILE A 120 -20.37 -42.90 -15.83
CA ILE A 120 -21.80 -43.02 -16.14
C ILE A 120 -22.03 -43.51 -17.57
N LYS A 121 -21.26 -43.02 -18.55
CA LYS A 121 -21.35 -43.50 -19.93
C LYS A 121 -21.04 -44.99 -20.02
N SER A 122 -20.03 -45.49 -19.29
CA SER A 122 -19.72 -46.92 -19.25
C SER A 122 -20.80 -47.74 -18.53
N GLN A 123 -21.35 -47.25 -17.41
CA GLN A 123 -22.41 -47.94 -16.68
C GLN A 123 -23.69 -48.04 -17.53
N TYR A 124 -24.09 -46.96 -18.19
CA TYR A 124 -25.21 -46.97 -19.13
C TYR A 124 -25.01 -48.00 -20.26
N LEU A 125 -23.79 -48.05 -20.83
CA LEU A 125 -23.48 -49.01 -21.89
C LEU A 125 -23.51 -50.46 -21.38
N SER A 126 -22.97 -50.74 -20.20
CA SER A 126 -22.98 -52.09 -19.61
C SER A 126 -24.38 -52.56 -19.23
N SER A 127 -25.19 -51.69 -18.60
CA SER A 127 -26.56 -52.02 -18.20
C SER A 127 -27.47 -52.29 -19.41
N ASN A 128 -27.29 -51.54 -20.49
CA ASN A 128 -28.00 -51.82 -21.75
C ASN A 128 -27.57 -53.14 -22.40
N ILE A 129 -26.29 -53.53 -22.29
CA ILE A 129 -25.79 -54.80 -22.83
C ILE A 129 -26.29 -56.00 -22.01
N GLN A 130 -26.49 -55.84 -20.71
CA GLN A 130 -26.94 -56.90 -19.80
C GLN A 130 -28.47 -57.08 -19.74
N GLU A 131 -29.25 -56.30 -20.50
CA GLU A 131 -30.73 -56.27 -20.46
C GLU A 131 -31.34 -55.99 -19.06
N GLU A 132 -30.52 -55.64 -18.06
CA GLU A 132 -30.94 -55.28 -16.69
C GLU A 132 -31.48 -53.84 -16.59
N ALA A 133 -31.50 -53.09 -17.69
CA ALA A 133 -31.85 -51.67 -17.70
C ALA A 133 -33.36 -51.43 -17.58
N THR A 134 -33.85 -51.21 -16.36
CA THR A 134 -35.23 -50.72 -16.13
C THR A 134 -35.29 -49.18 -16.26
N PRO A 135 -36.44 -48.60 -16.64
CA PRO A 135 -36.59 -47.14 -16.71
C PRO A 135 -36.28 -46.44 -15.36
N GLU A 136 -36.58 -47.08 -14.24
CA GLU A 136 -36.31 -46.59 -12.89
C GLU A 136 -34.80 -46.56 -12.59
N THR A 137 -34.06 -47.63 -12.91
CA THR A 137 -32.60 -47.69 -12.71
C THR A 137 -31.86 -46.68 -13.58
N ILE A 138 -32.30 -46.49 -14.83
CA ILE A 138 -31.75 -45.45 -15.72
C ILE A 138 -32.02 -44.05 -15.16
N SER A 139 -33.24 -43.80 -14.67
CA SER A 139 -33.63 -42.52 -14.06
C SER A 139 -32.79 -42.19 -12.82
N ASP A 140 -32.60 -43.15 -11.92
CA ASP A 140 -31.80 -42.95 -10.69
C ASP A 140 -30.32 -42.68 -10.98
N ILE A 141 -29.74 -43.40 -11.94
CA ILE A 141 -28.37 -43.15 -12.42
C ILE A 141 -28.26 -41.72 -12.98
N TYR A 142 -29.26 -41.27 -13.75
CA TYR A 142 -29.25 -39.96 -14.39
C TYR A 142 -29.47 -38.81 -13.38
N ASN A 143 -30.38 -38.99 -12.43
CA ASN A 143 -30.70 -38.00 -11.39
C ASN A 143 -29.52 -37.80 -10.41
N THR A 144 -28.90 -38.91 -9.98
CA THR A 144 -27.70 -38.87 -9.12
C THR A 144 -26.54 -38.22 -9.85
N TYR A 145 -26.34 -38.56 -11.13
CA TYR A 145 -25.33 -37.92 -11.98
C TYR A 145 -25.55 -36.41 -12.10
N HIS A 146 -26.76 -35.96 -12.43
CA HIS A 146 -27.05 -34.55 -12.64
C HIS A 146 -26.83 -33.73 -11.39
N ASN A 147 -27.34 -34.16 -10.25
CA ASN A 147 -27.27 -33.40 -9.01
C ASN A 147 -25.82 -33.20 -8.54
N GLU A 148 -25.04 -34.28 -8.46
CA GLU A 148 -23.68 -34.17 -7.94
C GLU A 148 -22.69 -33.58 -8.95
N THR A 149 -22.83 -33.90 -10.24
CA THR A 149 -21.91 -33.41 -11.28
C THR A 149 -22.14 -31.93 -11.57
N SER A 150 -23.40 -31.47 -11.52
CA SER A 150 -23.72 -30.05 -11.70
C SER A 150 -23.16 -29.22 -10.56
N LEU A 151 -23.24 -29.70 -9.31
CA LEU A 151 -22.65 -29.01 -8.16
C LEU A 151 -21.13 -28.86 -8.31
N LEU A 152 -20.41 -29.94 -8.64
CA LEU A 152 -18.96 -29.91 -8.87
C LEU A 152 -18.58 -28.98 -10.03
N LYS A 153 -19.40 -28.97 -11.10
CA LYS A 153 -19.17 -28.09 -12.24
C LYS A 153 -19.36 -26.61 -11.86
N LEU A 154 -20.41 -26.29 -11.11
CA LEU A 154 -20.66 -24.94 -10.59
C LEU A 154 -19.53 -24.48 -9.66
N GLN A 155 -19.09 -25.34 -8.74
CA GLN A 155 -17.95 -25.06 -7.86
C GLN A 155 -16.67 -24.77 -8.67
N SER A 156 -16.39 -25.59 -9.69
CA SER A 156 -15.25 -25.37 -10.57
C SER A 156 -15.30 -24.01 -11.28
N LEU A 157 -16.47 -23.63 -11.82
CA LEU A 157 -16.65 -22.34 -12.51
C LEU A 157 -16.49 -21.17 -11.54
N ASN A 158 -17.07 -21.26 -10.34
CA ASN A 158 -16.93 -20.21 -9.32
C ASN A 158 -15.47 -20.04 -8.88
N GLN A 159 -14.77 -21.14 -8.60
CA GLN A 159 -13.35 -21.13 -8.24
C GLN A 159 -12.48 -20.54 -9.35
N LEU A 160 -12.81 -20.82 -10.63
CA LEU A 160 -12.11 -20.21 -11.76
C LEU A 160 -12.33 -18.69 -11.80
N GLY A 161 -13.56 -18.23 -11.57
CA GLY A 161 -13.88 -16.80 -11.51
C GLY A 161 -13.12 -16.08 -10.39
N ILE A 162 -13.08 -16.66 -9.20
CA ILE A 162 -12.31 -16.14 -8.06
C ILE A 162 -10.82 -16.09 -8.40
N SER A 163 -10.28 -17.15 -9.00
CA SER A 163 -8.89 -17.21 -9.43
C SER A 163 -8.54 -16.07 -10.40
N GLN A 164 -9.34 -15.87 -11.45
CA GLN A 164 -9.12 -14.82 -12.44
C GLN A 164 -9.18 -13.43 -11.80
N MET A 165 -10.17 -13.17 -10.94
CA MET A 165 -10.29 -11.91 -10.23
C MET A 165 -9.05 -11.61 -9.38
N LEU A 166 -8.61 -12.58 -8.57
CA LEU A 166 -7.42 -12.43 -7.72
C LEU A 166 -6.14 -12.23 -8.52
N MET A 167 -6.03 -12.86 -9.70
CA MET A 167 -4.90 -12.67 -10.61
C MET A 167 -4.84 -11.25 -11.16
N VAL A 168 -5.99 -10.70 -11.60
CA VAL A 168 -6.06 -9.32 -12.08
C VAL A 168 -5.72 -8.34 -10.96
N VAL A 169 -6.28 -8.57 -9.77
CA VAL A 169 -6.00 -7.74 -8.59
C VAL A 169 -4.51 -7.78 -8.21
N SER A 170 -3.86 -8.94 -8.22
CA SER A 170 -2.43 -9.03 -7.89
C SER A 170 -1.57 -8.27 -8.88
N ILE A 171 -1.86 -8.35 -10.19
CA ILE A 171 -1.16 -7.60 -11.24
C ILE A 171 -1.38 -6.10 -11.07
N LEU A 172 -2.59 -5.66 -10.74
CA LEU A 172 -2.88 -4.24 -10.52
C LEU A 172 -2.16 -3.70 -9.29
N ILE A 173 -2.19 -4.43 -8.17
CA ILE A 173 -1.46 -4.04 -6.95
C ILE A 173 0.04 -3.97 -7.25
N PHE A 174 0.58 -4.97 -7.94
CA PHE A 174 1.99 -4.96 -8.31
C PHE A 174 2.33 -3.77 -9.20
N SER A 175 1.57 -3.54 -10.27
CA SER A 175 1.82 -2.45 -11.21
C SER A 175 1.72 -1.08 -10.54
N THR A 176 0.72 -0.87 -9.69
CA THR A 176 0.50 0.42 -9.02
C THR A 176 1.46 0.70 -7.87
N THR A 177 2.05 -0.32 -7.24
CA THR A 177 2.98 -0.12 -6.12
C THR A 177 4.45 -0.25 -6.53
N TYR A 178 4.77 -1.18 -7.44
CA TYR A 178 6.14 -1.45 -7.86
C TYR A 178 6.63 -0.48 -8.95
N LEU A 179 5.82 -0.15 -9.97
CA LEU A 179 6.26 0.72 -11.06
C LEU A 179 6.62 2.14 -10.57
N PRO A 180 5.81 2.81 -9.73
CA PRO A 180 6.19 4.13 -9.23
C PRO A 180 7.49 4.09 -8.42
N TYR A 181 7.68 3.05 -7.61
CA TYR A 181 8.93 2.85 -6.88
C TYR A 181 10.12 2.66 -7.81
N GLN A 182 9.99 1.82 -8.83
CA GLN A 182 11.06 1.55 -9.78
C GLN A 182 11.43 2.80 -10.58
N PHE A 183 10.43 3.56 -11.04
CA PHE A 183 10.64 4.82 -11.74
C PHE A 183 11.34 5.83 -10.84
N TYR A 184 10.84 6.02 -9.62
CA TYR A 184 11.41 6.93 -8.63
C TYR A 184 12.85 6.57 -8.25
N SER A 185 13.11 5.29 -8.00
CA SER A 185 14.45 4.77 -7.71
C SER A 185 15.43 5.03 -8.85
N ARG A 186 15.00 4.87 -10.11
CA ARG A 186 15.85 5.12 -11.28
C ARG A 186 16.08 6.61 -11.48
N TYR A 187 15.05 7.43 -11.32
CA TYR A 187 15.16 8.89 -11.38
C TYR A 187 16.20 9.43 -10.40
N GLN A 188 16.12 9.03 -9.12
CA GLN A 188 17.09 9.45 -8.10
C GLN A 188 18.51 9.03 -8.43
N ARG A 189 18.69 7.82 -8.97
CA ARG A 189 20.00 7.33 -9.37
C ARG A 189 20.58 8.17 -10.52
N SER A 190 19.77 8.53 -11.51
CA SER A 190 20.21 9.37 -12.62
C SER A 190 20.57 10.79 -12.18
N GLU A 191 19.85 11.40 -11.23
CA GLU A 191 20.25 12.70 -10.66
C GLU A 191 21.61 12.62 -9.95
N LEU A 192 21.84 11.58 -9.16
CA LEU A 192 23.13 11.38 -8.48
C LEU A 192 24.29 11.19 -9.47
N GLU A 193 24.06 10.48 -10.57
CA GLU A 193 25.07 10.28 -11.63
C GLU A 193 25.40 11.60 -12.35
N LEU A 194 24.43 12.49 -12.54
CA LEU A 194 24.63 13.82 -13.15
C LEU A 194 25.33 14.82 -12.22
N LEU A 195 25.13 14.72 -10.91
CA LEU A 195 25.83 15.57 -9.94
C LEU A 195 27.29 15.12 -9.68
N ALA A 196 27.63 13.89 -10.06
CA ALA A 196 28.95 13.31 -9.89
C ALA A 196 29.86 13.44 -11.15
N SER A 197 29.34 13.96 -12.27
CA SER A 197 30.05 14.21 -13.53
C SER A 197 30.44 15.67 -13.69
#